data_AF-A0A4R3L3N0-F1
#
_entry.id   AF-A0A4R3L3N0-F1
#
_cell.length_a   1.000
_cell.length_b   1.000
_cell.length_c   1.000
_cell.angle_alpha   90.00
_cell.angle_beta   90.00
_cell.angle_gamma   90.00
#
_symmetry.space_group_name_H-M   'P 1'
#
loop_
_entity.id
_entity.type
_entity.pdbx_description
1 polymer ?
#
loop_
_entity_poly.entity_id
_entity_poly.type
_entity_poly.pdbx_seq_one_letter_code
_entity_poly.pdbx_strand_id
1 'polypeptide(L)'
;MHRYISILFVCLLTLTSCSSTQQESSSEIDYQKVKEIMIDVIHTSEGKQAVRELMKDPEFKKEIIVSSSDMEKSVAASLTDPKMKKEWEKLLQTPQVAMGFATATQQQQQELMKTLMKDPEYQKMMMERLQDPEFSKHLLKLMKSQEYRQEAMKVMEETLKVPSFQEKMMKLLKQPPPQQKQKEGGEGGGDGGQGGGGESGGGGGGGGQ
;
A
#
# COMPACT_ATOMS: atom_id res chain seq x y z
N MET A 1 -18.18 104.13 25.83
CA MET A 1 -18.75 102.93 25.18
C MET A 1 -18.45 102.81 23.68
N HIS A 2 -18.29 103.90 22.92
CA HIS A 2 -17.90 103.82 21.49
C HIS A 2 -16.49 103.23 21.19
N ARG A 3 -15.53 103.38 22.11
CA ARG A 3 -14.14 102.88 21.88
C ARG A 3 -14.02 101.35 21.97
N TYR A 4 -14.90 100.68 22.73
CA TYR A 4 -14.94 99.22 22.84
C TYR A 4 -15.71 98.57 21.68
N ILE A 5 -16.71 99.27 21.13
CA ILE A 5 -17.47 98.82 19.95
C ILE A 5 -16.61 98.80 18.69
N SER A 6 -15.67 99.76 18.55
CA SER A 6 -14.74 99.80 17.43
C SER A 6 -13.67 98.70 17.50
N ILE A 7 -13.31 98.23 18.70
CA ILE A 7 -12.34 97.14 18.91
C ILE A 7 -13.00 95.76 18.71
N LEU A 8 -14.27 95.60 19.10
CA LEU A 8 -15.05 94.37 18.86
C LEU A 8 -15.33 94.15 17.36
N PHE A 9 -15.54 95.23 16.59
CA PHE A 9 -15.83 95.16 15.15
C PHE A 9 -14.59 94.80 14.31
N VAL A 10 -13.38 95.19 14.76
CA VAL A 10 -12.12 94.87 14.09
C VAL A 10 -11.70 93.41 14.31
N CYS A 11 -11.99 92.82 15.49
CA CYS A 11 -11.75 91.39 15.73
C CYS A 11 -12.69 90.46 14.96
N LEU A 12 -13.87 90.93 14.53
CA LEU A 12 -14.83 90.10 13.79
C LEU A 12 -14.45 89.97 12.30
N LEU A 13 -13.66 90.91 11.76
CA LEU A 13 -13.29 90.96 10.34
C LEU A 13 -12.08 90.09 9.95
N THR A 14 -11.29 89.61 10.93
CA THR A 14 -10.09 88.79 10.64
C THR A 14 -10.37 87.28 10.59
N LEU A 15 -11.58 86.83 10.95
CA LEU A 15 -11.98 85.41 10.91
C LEU A 15 -12.54 84.94 9.55
N THR A 16 -12.69 85.82 8.56
CA THR A 16 -13.29 85.48 7.25
C THR A 16 -12.29 85.36 6.09
N SER A 17 -10.98 85.47 6.34
CA SER A 17 -9.96 85.30 5.29
C SER A 17 -9.31 83.91 5.35
N CYS A 18 -10.09 82.88 5.01
CA CYS A 18 -9.55 81.67 4.39
C CYS A 18 -10.60 81.11 3.42
N SER A 19 -10.73 81.77 2.27
CA SER A 19 -11.46 81.24 1.12
C SER A 19 -10.45 80.94 0.01
N SER A 20 -9.91 79.73 0.02
CA SER A 20 -9.56 79.03 -1.21
C SER A 20 -10.75 78.18 -1.61
N THR A 21 -11.55 78.78 -2.49
CA THR A 21 -12.34 78.18 -3.56
C THR A 21 -12.24 76.65 -3.67
N GLN A 22 -13.23 75.93 -3.15
CA GLN A 22 -13.85 74.82 -3.88
C GLN A 22 -15.24 74.56 -3.31
N GLN A 23 -16.22 75.08 -4.02
CA GLN A 23 -17.60 74.63 -3.96
C GLN A 23 -17.67 73.34 -4.76
N GLU A 24 -17.82 72.20 -4.10
CA GLU A 24 -18.54 71.06 -4.67
C GLU A 24 -18.96 70.09 -3.56
N SER A 25 -20.25 69.79 -3.60
CA SER A 25 -20.97 68.76 -2.89
C SER A 25 -20.33 67.38 -3.03
N SER A 26 -19.91 66.78 -1.92
CA SER A 26 -20.05 65.33 -1.66
C SER A 26 -19.40 64.99 -0.31
N SER A 27 -20.18 65.09 0.78
CA SER A 27 -19.93 64.37 2.03
C SER A 27 -20.23 62.88 1.85
N GLU A 28 -19.65 62.32 0.80
CA GLU A 28 -19.60 60.93 0.42
C GLU A 28 -18.15 60.81 -0.07
N ILE A 29 -17.22 60.56 0.85
CA ILE A 29 -15.92 60.01 0.45
C ILE A 29 -16.29 58.84 -0.45
N ASP A 30 -16.01 58.98 -1.73
CA ASP A 30 -16.47 58.09 -2.79
C ASP A 30 -16.10 56.66 -2.38
N TYR A 31 -17.08 55.94 -1.84
CA TYR A 31 -16.87 54.63 -1.24
C TYR A 31 -16.32 53.67 -2.30
N GLN A 32 -16.62 53.92 -3.58
CA GLN A 32 -16.03 53.19 -4.70
C GLN A 32 -14.54 53.50 -4.83
N LYS A 33 -14.14 54.77 -4.74
CA LYS A 33 -12.73 55.16 -4.78
C LYS A 33 -11.93 54.61 -3.60
N VAL A 34 -12.49 54.60 -2.39
CA VAL A 34 -11.83 53.97 -1.22
C VAL A 34 -11.77 52.45 -1.37
N LYS A 35 -12.81 51.83 -1.92
CA LYS A 35 -12.81 50.39 -2.21
C LYS A 35 -11.78 50.02 -3.27
N GLU A 36 -11.66 50.79 -4.35
CA GLU A 36 -10.64 50.58 -5.39
C GLU A 36 -9.24 50.74 -4.82
N ILE A 37 -8.99 51.79 -4.04
CA ILE A 37 -7.70 51.97 -3.35
C ILE A 37 -7.41 50.80 -2.41
N MET A 38 -8.40 50.31 -1.65
CA MET A 38 -8.22 49.18 -0.75
C MET A 38 -7.94 47.87 -1.50
N ILE A 39 -8.63 47.64 -2.63
CA ILE A 39 -8.39 46.50 -3.52
C ILE A 39 -6.97 46.59 -4.10
N ASP A 40 -6.54 47.77 -4.53
CA ASP A 40 -5.21 47.99 -5.09
C ASP A 40 -4.13 47.77 -4.02
N VAL A 41 -4.32 48.26 -2.79
CA VAL A 41 -3.42 48.03 -1.64
C VAL A 41 -3.28 46.54 -1.32
N ILE A 42 -4.36 45.75 -1.42
CA ILE A 42 -4.29 44.29 -1.23
C ILE A 42 -3.50 43.64 -2.39
N HIS A 43 -3.62 44.16 -3.61
CA HIS A 43 -2.92 43.64 -4.78
C HIS A 43 -1.45 44.06 -4.90
N THR A 44 -0.99 45.08 -4.16
CA THR A 44 0.43 45.48 -4.16
C THR A 44 1.34 44.40 -3.58
N SER A 45 2.66 44.56 -3.76
CA SER A 45 3.69 43.71 -3.17
C SER A 45 3.53 43.61 -1.65
N GLU A 46 3.24 44.74 -1.01
CA GLU A 46 3.10 44.86 0.44
C GLU A 46 1.81 44.18 0.92
N GLY A 47 0.68 44.37 0.23
CA GLY A 47 -0.57 43.67 0.53
C GLY A 47 -0.45 42.15 0.40
N LYS A 48 0.16 41.67 -0.69
CA LYS A 48 0.46 40.25 -0.88
C LYS A 48 1.43 39.70 0.16
N GLN A 49 2.41 40.50 0.59
CA GLN A 49 3.36 40.11 1.63
C GLN A 49 2.68 40.03 3.00
N ALA A 50 1.82 41.00 3.34
CA ALA A 50 1.04 41.00 4.57
C ALA A 50 0.10 39.80 4.63
N VAL A 51 -0.58 39.46 3.52
CA VAL A 51 -1.41 38.25 3.43
C VAL A 51 -0.56 36.98 3.56
N ARG A 52 0.63 36.92 2.94
CA ARG A 52 1.55 35.78 3.10
C ARG A 52 2.06 35.64 4.53
N GLU A 53 2.26 36.74 5.24
CA GLU A 53 2.70 36.76 6.62
C GLU A 53 1.58 36.32 7.56
N LEU A 54 0.36 36.78 7.32
CA LEU A 54 -0.83 36.31 8.01
C LEU A 54 -1.11 34.83 7.72
N MET A 55 -0.84 34.36 6.50
CA MET A 55 -0.85 32.92 6.17
C MET A 55 0.25 32.13 6.86
N LYS A 56 1.23 32.72 7.56
CA LYS A 56 2.14 31.96 8.44
C LYS A 56 1.52 31.74 9.81
N ASP A 57 0.54 32.56 10.20
CA ASP A 57 -0.17 32.44 11.45
C ASP A 57 -1.05 31.17 11.48
N PRO A 58 -0.85 30.27 12.46
CA PRO A 58 -1.60 29.04 12.58
C PRO A 58 -3.08 29.23 12.94
N GLU A 59 -3.46 30.32 13.60
CA GLU A 59 -4.87 30.64 13.89
C GLU A 59 -5.59 31.05 12.61
N PHE A 60 -4.97 31.95 11.85
CA PHE A 60 -5.50 32.39 10.56
C PHE A 60 -5.62 31.26 9.53
N LYS A 61 -4.63 30.35 9.47
CA LYS A 61 -4.69 29.16 8.59
C LYS A 61 -5.89 28.26 8.89
N LYS A 62 -6.24 28.08 10.16
CA LYS A 62 -7.37 27.21 10.57
C LYS A 62 -8.70 27.83 10.17
N GLU A 63 -8.82 29.16 10.26
CA GLU A 63 -10.04 29.89 9.91
C GLU A 63 -10.28 30.01 8.41
N ILE A 64 -9.22 29.99 7.58
CA ILE A 64 -9.32 30.05 6.11
C ILE A 64 -9.78 28.74 5.46
N ILE A 65 -9.65 27.59 6.14
CA ILE A 65 -10.10 26.31 5.58
C ILE A 65 -11.63 26.28 5.63
N VAL A 66 -12.25 26.91 4.63
CA VAL A 66 -13.68 27.14 4.54
C VAL A 66 -14.24 26.31 3.38
N SER A 67 -15.20 25.45 3.75
CA SER A 67 -15.90 24.44 2.96
C SER A 67 -15.26 23.04 2.97
N SER A 68 -15.90 22.11 3.67
CA SER A 68 -15.60 20.68 3.62
C SER A 68 -15.74 20.12 2.20
N SER A 69 -16.66 20.67 1.40
CA SER A 69 -16.92 20.23 0.04
C SER A 69 -15.78 20.51 -0.93
N ASP A 70 -15.12 21.67 -0.85
CA ASP A 70 -14.02 21.97 -1.77
C ASP A 70 -12.74 21.25 -1.35
N MET A 71 -12.56 21.06 -0.04
CA MET A 71 -11.51 20.19 0.49
C MET A 71 -11.69 18.73 0.04
N GLU A 72 -12.90 18.17 0.17
CA GLU A 72 -13.21 16.81 -0.30
C GLU A 72 -12.96 16.65 -1.79
N LYS A 73 -13.44 17.58 -2.62
CA LYS A 73 -13.21 17.57 -4.07
C LYS A 73 -11.74 17.69 -4.42
N SER A 74 -11.00 18.55 -3.73
CA SER A 74 -9.55 18.73 -3.95
C SER A 74 -8.76 17.48 -3.58
N VAL A 75 -9.08 16.85 -2.44
CA VAL A 75 -8.47 15.58 -2.04
C VAL A 75 -8.80 14.46 -3.04
N ALA A 76 -10.06 14.33 -3.45
CA ALA A 76 -10.48 13.35 -4.44
C ALA A 76 -9.77 13.56 -5.79
N ALA A 77 -9.70 14.81 -6.26
CA ALA A 77 -8.99 15.15 -7.49
C ALA A 77 -7.49 14.80 -7.38
N SER A 78 -6.86 15.14 -6.26
CA SER A 78 -5.45 14.82 -5.98
C SER A 78 -5.17 13.31 -5.97
N LEU A 79 -6.10 12.48 -5.48
CA LEU A 79 -5.95 11.02 -5.48
C LEU A 79 -6.04 10.42 -6.89
N THR A 80 -6.81 11.05 -7.78
CA THR A 80 -6.98 10.58 -9.17
C THR A 80 -5.99 11.20 -10.17
N ASP A 81 -5.30 12.27 -9.80
CA ASP A 81 -4.36 12.95 -10.70
C ASP A 81 -3.07 12.12 -10.87
N PRO A 82 -2.75 11.67 -12.09
CA PRO A 82 -1.53 10.93 -12.36
C PRO A 82 -0.24 11.69 -11.98
N LYS A 83 -0.28 13.02 -11.98
CA LYS A 83 0.86 13.87 -11.60
C LYS A 83 1.17 13.76 -10.11
N MET A 84 0.13 13.55 -9.28
CA MET A 84 0.25 13.45 -7.83
C MET A 84 0.58 12.04 -7.36
N LYS A 85 0.51 11.03 -8.24
CA LYS A 85 0.80 9.63 -7.92
C LYS A 85 2.14 9.44 -7.20
N LYS A 86 3.21 10.07 -7.69
CA LYS A 86 4.56 9.97 -7.07
C LYS A 86 4.62 10.57 -5.67
N GLU A 87 3.93 11.67 -5.45
CA GLU A 87 3.85 12.31 -4.13
C GLU A 87 3.03 11.46 -3.16
N TRP A 88 1.92 10.87 -3.62
CA TRP A 88 1.14 9.91 -2.84
C TRP A 88 1.94 8.65 -2.49
N GLU A 89 2.71 8.10 -3.43
CA GLU A 89 3.60 6.95 -3.16
C GLU A 89 4.61 7.29 -2.07
N LYS A 90 5.27 8.46 -2.15
CA LYS A 90 6.23 8.93 -1.15
C LYS A 90 5.56 9.16 0.22
N LEU A 91 4.37 9.76 0.22
CA LEU A 91 3.62 10.08 1.42
C LEU A 91 3.12 8.81 2.13
N LEU A 92 2.60 7.84 1.38
CA LEU A 92 2.14 6.54 1.90
C LEU A 92 3.30 5.65 2.39
N GLN A 93 4.53 5.87 1.95
CA GLN A 93 5.71 5.20 2.50
C GLN A 93 6.14 5.76 3.87
N THR A 94 5.62 6.92 4.28
CA THR A 94 5.96 7.48 5.59
C THR A 94 5.28 6.66 6.71
N PRO A 95 5.99 6.28 7.79
CA PRO A 95 5.44 5.36 8.80
C PRO A 95 4.15 5.84 9.45
N GLN A 96 4.06 7.15 9.76
CA GLN A 96 2.88 7.71 10.42
C GLN A 96 1.64 7.67 9.51
N VAL A 97 1.81 8.02 8.23
CA VAL A 97 0.69 7.98 7.27
C VAL A 97 0.34 6.54 6.92
N ALA A 98 1.33 5.67 6.71
CA ALA A 98 1.11 4.25 6.45
C ALA A 98 0.31 3.59 7.59
N MET A 99 0.69 3.87 8.85
CA MET A 99 -0.01 3.35 10.01
C MET A 99 -1.43 3.93 10.12
N GLY A 100 -1.60 5.23 9.94
CA GLY A 100 -2.91 5.89 9.94
C GLY A 100 -3.84 5.31 8.88
N PHE A 101 -3.34 5.16 7.65
CA PHE A 101 -4.06 4.57 6.53
C PHE A 101 -4.42 3.10 6.83
N ALA A 102 -3.45 2.28 7.22
CA ALA A 102 -3.67 0.86 7.53
C ALA A 102 -4.69 0.67 8.65
N THR A 103 -4.69 1.54 9.66
CA THR A 103 -5.65 1.52 10.76
C THR A 103 -7.05 1.92 10.28
N ALA A 104 -7.14 3.00 9.51
CA ALA A 104 -8.42 3.49 8.96
C ALA A 104 -9.07 2.48 8.00
N THR A 105 -8.28 1.71 7.26
CA THR A 105 -8.77 0.72 6.28
C THR A 105 -8.77 -0.72 6.81
N GLN A 106 -8.43 -0.96 8.09
CA GLN A 106 -8.19 -2.30 8.61
C GLN A 106 -9.40 -3.21 8.47
N GLN A 107 -10.59 -2.72 8.83
CA GLN A 107 -11.83 -3.49 8.81
C GLN A 107 -12.23 -3.85 7.38
N GLN A 108 -12.19 -2.87 6.47
CA GLN A 108 -12.49 -3.05 5.05
C GLN A 108 -11.49 -4.00 4.40
N GLN A 109 -10.21 -3.92 4.75
CA GLN A 109 -9.20 -4.85 4.25
C GLN A 109 -9.44 -6.28 4.75
N GLN A 110 -9.85 -6.45 6.00
CA GLN A 110 -10.21 -7.76 6.56
C GLN A 110 -11.44 -8.34 5.86
N GLU A 111 -12.47 -7.53 5.60
CA GLU A 111 -13.67 -7.94 4.88
C GLU A 111 -13.38 -8.29 3.42
N LEU A 112 -12.56 -7.48 2.75
CA LEU A 112 -12.09 -7.76 1.40
C LEU A 112 -11.35 -9.09 1.36
N MET A 113 -10.41 -9.32 2.28
CA MET A 113 -9.66 -10.58 2.33
C MET A 113 -10.58 -11.79 2.58
N LYS A 114 -11.55 -11.68 3.51
CA LYS A 114 -12.55 -12.73 3.75
C LYS A 114 -13.41 -13.01 2.52
N THR A 115 -13.72 -11.98 1.75
CA THR A 115 -14.51 -12.10 0.53
C THR A 115 -13.70 -12.74 -0.58
N LEU A 116 -12.46 -12.30 -0.79
CA LEU A 116 -11.52 -12.90 -1.74
C LEU A 116 -11.25 -14.37 -1.42
N MET A 117 -11.11 -14.78 -0.15
CA MET A 117 -10.95 -16.20 0.20
C MET A 117 -12.13 -17.08 -0.23
N LYS A 118 -13.32 -16.51 -0.45
CA LYS A 118 -14.51 -17.22 -0.94
C LYS A 118 -14.65 -17.13 -2.47
N ASP A 119 -13.86 -16.29 -3.11
CA ASP A 119 -13.89 -16.09 -4.56
C ASP A 119 -13.19 -17.25 -5.28
N PRO A 120 -13.81 -17.87 -6.31
CA PRO A 120 -13.22 -19.00 -7.02
C PRO A 120 -11.89 -18.69 -7.73
N GLU A 121 -11.72 -17.49 -8.27
CA GLU A 121 -10.48 -17.12 -8.96
C GLU A 121 -9.34 -16.95 -7.95
N TYR A 122 -9.60 -16.28 -6.83
CA TYR A 122 -8.64 -16.16 -5.74
C TYR A 122 -8.29 -17.52 -5.12
N GLN A 123 -9.29 -18.39 -4.93
CA GLN A 123 -9.05 -19.77 -4.48
C GLN A 123 -8.15 -20.53 -5.45
N LYS A 124 -8.39 -20.41 -6.76
CA LYS A 124 -7.54 -21.04 -7.77
C LYS A 124 -6.10 -20.54 -7.69
N MET A 125 -5.89 -19.23 -7.63
CA MET A 125 -4.55 -18.64 -7.45
C MET A 125 -3.88 -19.11 -6.15
N MET A 126 -4.66 -19.24 -5.07
CA MET A 126 -4.16 -19.78 -3.80
C MET A 126 -3.75 -21.24 -3.94
N MET A 127 -4.55 -22.07 -4.60
CA MET A 127 -4.25 -23.49 -4.83
C MET A 127 -3.01 -23.68 -5.70
N GLU A 128 -2.84 -22.86 -6.74
CA GLU A 128 -1.62 -22.85 -7.56
C GLU A 128 -0.39 -22.50 -6.70
N ARG A 129 -0.49 -21.53 -5.79
CA ARG A 129 0.57 -21.21 -4.83
C ARG A 129 0.84 -22.36 -3.85
N LEU A 130 -0.18 -23.08 -3.40
CA LEU A 130 -0.01 -24.23 -2.51
C LEU A 130 0.66 -25.42 -3.21
N GLN A 131 0.64 -25.49 -4.54
CA GLN A 131 1.38 -26.50 -5.30
C GLN A 131 2.89 -26.20 -5.40
N ASP A 132 3.37 -25.13 -4.77
CA ASP A 132 4.79 -24.81 -4.73
C ASP A 132 5.63 -25.95 -4.12
N PRO A 133 6.83 -26.26 -4.66
CA PRO A 133 7.69 -27.32 -4.15
C PRO A 133 8.07 -27.16 -2.67
N GLU A 134 8.22 -25.95 -2.15
CA GLU A 134 8.55 -25.71 -0.74
C GLU A 134 7.38 -26.08 0.17
N PHE A 135 6.15 -25.75 -0.25
CA PHE A 135 4.95 -26.19 0.47
C PHE A 135 4.81 -27.71 0.42
N SER A 136 5.09 -28.32 -0.73
CA SER A 136 5.09 -29.78 -0.89
C SER A 136 6.11 -30.47 0.03
N LYS A 137 7.32 -29.91 0.19
CA LYS A 137 8.32 -30.41 1.15
C LYS A 137 7.82 -30.32 2.59
N HIS A 138 7.15 -29.22 2.94
CA HIS A 138 6.56 -29.06 4.27
C HIS A 138 5.46 -30.11 4.52
N LEU A 139 4.59 -30.34 3.53
CA LEU A 139 3.56 -31.36 3.59
C LEU A 139 4.14 -32.78 3.72
N LEU A 140 5.21 -33.08 2.97
CA LEU A 140 5.94 -34.36 3.11
C LEU A 140 6.56 -34.53 4.49
N LYS A 141 7.07 -33.45 5.09
CA LYS A 141 7.59 -33.48 6.47
C LYS A 141 6.47 -33.78 7.46
N LEU A 142 5.29 -33.19 7.27
CA LEU A 142 4.12 -33.45 8.10
C LEU A 142 3.62 -34.89 7.96
N MET A 143 3.54 -35.43 6.75
CA MET A 143 3.18 -36.85 6.54
C MET A 143 4.20 -37.83 7.14
N LYS A 144 5.45 -37.40 7.35
CA LYS A 144 6.48 -38.20 8.02
C LYS A 144 6.47 -38.01 9.55
N SER A 145 5.66 -37.10 10.08
CA SER A 145 5.59 -36.83 11.52
C SER A 145 5.05 -38.04 12.28
N GLN A 146 5.33 -38.09 13.58
CA GLN A 146 4.92 -39.22 14.42
C GLN A 146 3.39 -39.30 14.53
N GLU A 147 2.72 -38.15 14.58
CA GLU A 147 1.26 -38.04 14.67
C GLU A 147 0.61 -38.63 13.41
N TYR A 148 1.09 -38.26 12.23
CA TYR A 148 0.55 -38.81 10.98
C TYR A 148 0.87 -40.29 10.82
N ARG A 149 2.05 -40.76 11.27
CA ARG A 149 2.39 -42.19 11.26
C ARG A 149 1.43 -43.02 12.12
N GLN A 150 0.99 -42.51 13.27
CA GLN A 150 0.03 -43.22 14.12
C GLN A 150 -1.32 -43.39 13.42
N GLU A 151 -1.83 -42.33 12.79
CA GLU A 151 -3.06 -42.42 12.00
C GLU A 151 -2.89 -43.32 10.77
N ALA A 152 -1.75 -43.24 10.08
CA ALA A 152 -1.43 -44.12 8.97
C ALA A 152 -1.37 -45.60 9.39
N MET A 153 -0.81 -45.90 10.58
CA MET A 153 -0.81 -47.25 11.14
C MET A 153 -2.22 -47.74 11.45
N LYS A 154 -3.08 -46.90 12.05
CA LYS A 154 -4.49 -47.27 12.28
C LYS A 154 -5.23 -47.58 10.98
N VAL A 155 -5.10 -46.72 9.97
CA VAL A 155 -5.69 -46.94 8.64
C VAL A 155 -5.16 -48.24 8.03
N MET A 156 -3.87 -48.55 8.21
CA MET A 156 -3.28 -49.79 7.72
C MET A 156 -3.82 -51.02 8.48
N GLU A 157 -3.97 -50.94 9.80
CA GLU A 157 -4.60 -51.99 10.62
C GLU A 157 -6.06 -52.23 10.23
N GLU A 158 -6.82 -51.17 9.95
CA GLU A 158 -8.19 -51.25 9.45
C GLU A 158 -8.24 -51.88 8.06
N THR A 159 -7.31 -51.49 7.17
CA THR A 159 -7.21 -52.05 5.82
C THR A 159 -6.91 -53.56 5.86
N LEU A 160 -6.07 -54.01 6.80
CA LEU A 160 -5.77 -55.43 7.01
C LEU A 160 -6.99 -56.24 7.49
N LYS A 161 -7.99 -55.59 8.06
CA LYS A 161 -9.25 -56.22 8.48
C LYS A 161 -10.28 -56.30 7.34
N VAL A 162 -10.04 -55.62 6.22
CA VAL A 162 -10.95 -55.66 5.06
C VAL A 162 -10.91 -57.06 4.43
N PRO A 163 -12.05 -57.77 4.32
CA PRO A 163 -12.09 -59.16 3.82
C PRO A 163 -11.43 -59.34 2.45
N SER A 164 -11.67 -58.41 1.52
CA SER A 164 -11.05 -58.45 0.19
C SER A 164 -9.52 -58.30 0.23
N PHE A 165 -8.99 -57.59 1.23
CA PHE A 165 -7.54 -57.47 1.42
C PHE A 165 -6.98 -58.77 2.00
N GLN A 166 -7.65 -59.34 3.01
CA GLN A 166 -7.28 -60.63 3.59
C GLN A 166 -7.29 -61.76 2.56
N GLU A 167 -8.31 -61.83 1.71
CA GLU A 167 -8.40 -62.80 0.62
C GLU A 167 -7.25 -62.64 -0.37
N LYS A 168 -6.92 -61.41 -0.79
CA LYS A 168 -5.79 -61.14 -1.68
C LYS A 168 -4.46 -61.53 -1.02
N MET A 169 -4.28 -61.23 0.26
CA MET A 169 -3.09 -61.58 1.02
C MET A 169 -2.94 -63.10 1.18
N MET A 170 -4.04 -63.81 1.50
CA MET A 170 -4.06 -65.27 1.55
C MET A 170 -3.81 -65.90 0.18
N LYS A 171 -4.33 -65.30 -0.90
CA LYS A 171 -4.07 -65.75 -2.28
C LYS A 171 -2.60 -65.58 -2.66
N LEU A 172 -1.97 -64.48 -2.27
CA LEU A 172 -0.53 -64.24 -2.47
C LEU A 172 0.34 -65.19 -1.63
N LEU A 173 -0.02 -65.47 -0.38
CA LEU A 173 0.68 -66.43 0.48
C LEU A 173 0.56 -67.88 -0.02
N LYS A 174 -0.52 -68.21 -0.72
CA LYS A 174 -0.73 -69.52 -1.36
C LYS A 174 -0.11 -69.62 -2.76
N GLN A 175 0.28 -68.51 -3.36
CA GLN A 175 1.11 -68.55 -4.55
C GLN A 175 2.52 -68.98 -4.11
N PRO A 176 3.19 -69.90 -4.83
CA PRO A 176 4.60 -70.16 -4.58
C PRO A 176 5.35 -68.82 -4.63
N PRO A 177 6.38 -68.61 -3.79
CA PRO A 177 7.16 -67.38 -3.85
C PRO A 177 7.50 -67.12 -5.31
N PRO A 178 7.38 -65.88 -5.82
CA PRO A 178 7.79 -65.58 -7.17
C PRO A 178 9.18 -66.15 -7.28
N GLN A 179 9.34 -67.17 -8.13
CA GLN A 179 10.63 -67.79 -8.37
C GLN A 179 11.51 -66.61 -8.75
N GLN A 180 12.37 -66.20 -7.82
CA GLN A 180 13.57 -65.48 -8.17
C GLN A 180 14.17 -66.41 -9.21
N LYS A 181 14.04 -66.02 -10.48
CA LYS A 181 14.76 -66.64 -11.57
C LYS A 181 16.22 -66.47 -11.19
N GLN A 182 16.75 -67.43 -10.44
CA GLN A 182 18.16 -67.73 -10.37
C GLN A 182 18.57 -67.92 -11.82
N LYS A 183 19.15 -66.86 -12.38
CA LYS A 183 19.98 -66.96 -13.58
C LYS A 183 21.32 -67.53 -13.12
N GLU A 184 21.37 -68.85 -13.03
CA GLU A 184 22.56 -69.69 -13.11
C GLU A 184 22.03 -70.99 -13.77
N GLY A 185 22.52 -71.51 -14.87
CA GLY A 185 23.66 -71.24 -15.74
C GLY A 185 23.80 -72.46 -16.66
N GLY A 186 24.29 -72.23 -17.89
CA GLY A 186 24.72 -73.27 -18.84
C GLY A 186 23.68 -73.65 -19.91
N GLU A 187 24.00 -73.88 -21.18
CA GLU A 187 25.26 -73.76 -21.93
C GLU A 187 24.91 -73.96 -23.41
N GLY A 188 25.68 -73.37 -24.33
CA GLY A 188 25.63 -73.60 -25.78
C GLY A 188 25.14 -72.37 -26.57
N GLY A 189 25.93 -71.74 -27.42
CA GLY A 189 27.30 -71.97 -27.88
C GLY A 189 27.55 -71.04 -29.08
N GLY A 190 28.76 -70.48 -29.14
CA GLY A 190 29.48 -69.95 -30.32
C GLY A 190 28.76 -69.03 -31.32
N ASP A 191 29.24 -67.80 -31.48
CA ASP A 191 30.33 -67.49 -32.43
C ASP A 191 30.41 -65.97 -32.74
N GLY A 192 31.66 -65.48 -32.87
CA GLY A 192 32.04 -64.20 -33.48
C GLY A 192 31.83 -62.95 -32.60
N GLY A 193 32.83 -62.24 -32.09
CA GLY A 193 34.24 -62.15 -32.46
C GLY A 193 34.65 -60.67 -32.50
N GLN A 194 35.81 -60.37 -31.90
CA GLN A 194 36.60 -59.13 -32.03
C GLN A 194 36.00 -57.86 -31.39
N GLY A 195 36.58 -57.21 -30.37
CA GLY A 195 37.98 -56.85 -30.11
C GLY A 195 38.00 -55.31 -29.94
N GLY A 196 38.71 -54.63 -29.05
CA GLY A 196 39.68 -54.96 -28.01
C GLY A 196 40.13 -53.63 -27.35
N GLY A 197 40.93 -53.72 -26.28
CA GLY A 197 41.67 -52.62 -25.62
C GLY A 197 40.87 -51.85 -24.58
N GLY A 198 41.14 -51.94 -23.27
CA GLY A 198 42.41 -51.60 -22.58
C GLY A 198 42.41 -50.08 -22.35
N GLU A 199 42.50 -49.48 -21.16
CA GLU A 199 43.42 -49.70 -20.05
C GLU A 199 43.00 -48.65 -18.96
N SER A 200 42.73 -49.05 -17.71
CA SER A 200 43.55 -48.83 -16.50
C SER A 200 43.38 -47.51 -15.73
N GLY A 201 43.48 -47.65 -14.39
CA GLY A 201 43.87 -46.62 -13.43
C GLY A 201 42.68 -45.91 -12.76
N GLY A 202 42.42 -45.96 -11.46
CA GLY A 202 43.29 -46.27 -10.32
C GLY A 202 43.42 -45.05 -9.41
N GLY A 203 42.98 -45.17 -8.15
CA GLY A 203 43.24 -44.23 -7.04
C GLY A 203 42.38 -42.96 -7.09
N GLY A 204 41.87 -42.39 -5.99
CA GLY A 204 42.25 -42.52 -4.59
C GLY A 204 42.31 -41.12 -3.97
N GLY A 205 41.59 -40.90 -2.87
CA GLY A 205 42.00 -39.97 -1.81
C GLY A 205 41.51 -38.51 -1.84
N GLY A 206 41.17 -38.04 -0.63
CA GLY A 206 41.18 -36.63 -0.20
C GLY A 206 39.87 -35.88 -0.49
N GLY A 207 39.18 -35.23 0.45
CA GLY A 207 39.64 -34.58 1.67
C GLY A 207 39.49 -33.06 1.51
N GLY A 208 38.56 -32.47 2.27
CA GLY A 208 38.59 -31.06 2.67
C GLY A 208 37.89 -30.03 1.78
N GLN A 209 36.65 -29.68 2.14
CA GLN A 209 36.30 -28.39 2.77
C GLN A 209 34.85 -28.39 3.23
#